data_AF-A0A2J4XUW2-F1
#
_entry.id   AF-A0A2J4XUW2-F1
#
_cell.length_a   1.000
_cell.length_b   1.000
_cell.length_c   1.000
_cell.angle_alpha   90.00
_cell.angle_beta   90.00
_cell.angle_gamma   90.00
#
_symmetry.space_group_name_H-M   'P 1'
#
loop_
_entity.id
_entity.type
_entity.pdbx_description
1 polymer ?
#
loop_
_entity_poly.entity_id
_entity_poly.type
_entity_poly.pdbx_seq_one_letter_code
_entity_poly.pdbx_strand_id
1 'polypeptide(L)'
;AAEGYQVCAGEAPENDPPSFSGHDLTLTQILRGARHELSLLNDARWSPESLAFDHPASALYIEELATICQQLSRRLQRPVRLLEVGVRTARAAECLLTRLSADEIEYVGLEHSQELLLSARQRLAPWSDARLALWSADTLAAHAHSADIIWLNNALHRLLPEEPGL
;
A
#
# COMPACT_ATOMS: atom_id res chain seq x y z
N ALA A 1 14.55 -16.42 21.24
CA ALA A 1 14.97 -15.02 21.20
C ALA A 1 14.57 -14.50 19.83
N ALA A 2 13.69 -13.50 19.74
CA ALA A 2 13.30 -12.92 18.47
C ALA A 2 14.44 -12.04 18.00
N GLU A 3 15.12 -12.43 16.93
CA GLU A 3 16.07 -11.56 16.23
C GLU A 3 15.29 -10.34 15.75
N GLY A 4 15.69 -9.17 16.24
CA GLY A 4 15.08 -7.91 15.89
C GLY A 4 15.18 -7.67 14.39
N TYR A 5 14.08 -7.17 13.84
CA TYR A 5 14.00 -6.70 12.47
C TYR A 5 15.14 -5.71 12.17
N GLN A 6 16.05 -6.09 11.28
CA GLN A 6 17.14 -5.23 10.85
C GLN A 6 16.55 -4.20 9.89
N VAL A 7 16.22 -3.02 10.41
CA VAL A 7 15.87 -1.84 9.61
C VAL A 7 16.94 -1.69 8.53
N CYS A 8 16.52 -1.52 7.28
CA CYS A 8 17.38 -1.43 6.09
C CYS A 8 18.71 -0.76 6.45
N ALA A 9 19.82 -1.48 6.28
CA ALA A 9 21.14 -0.91 6.40
C ALA A 9 21.15 0.38 5.56
N GLY A 10 21.52 1.50 6.20
CA GLY A 10 21.36 2.84 5.62
C GLY A 10 21.77 2.86 4.16
N GLU A 11 20.93 3.49 3.33
CA GLU A 11 21.15 3.64 1.89
C GLU A 11 22.62 3.98 1.64
N ALA A 12 23.32 3.09 0.92
CA ALA A 12 24.64 3.42 0.43
C ALA A 12 24.51 4.72 -0.39
N PRO A 13 25.41 5.70 -0.24
CA PRO A 13 25.30 6.95 -0.96
C PRO A 13 25.28 6.62 -2.46
N GLU A 14 24.13 6.80 -3.11
CA GLU A 14 24.05 6.81 -4.57
C GLU A 14 25.03 7.87 -5.06
N ASN A 15 26.08 7.44 -5.77
CA ASN A 15 27.15 8.31 -6.24
C ASN A 15 26.69 9.29 -7.34
N ASP A 16 25.45 9.20 -7.79
CA ASP A 16 24.78 10.23 -8.56
C ASP A 16 23.38 10.43 -7.98
N PRO A 17 23.01 11.63 -7.52
CA PRO A 17 21.61 11.89 -7.18
C PRO A 17 20.77 11.58 -8.41
N PRO A 18 19.58 10.95 -8.27
CA PRO A 18 18.69 10.75 -9.39
C PRO A 18 18.54 12.08 -10.13
N SER A 19 18.78 12.10 -11.44
CA SER A 19 18.71 13.33 -12.23
C SER A 19 17.31 13.95 -12.04
N PHE A 20 17.23 14.97 -11.19
CA PHE A 20 16.04 15.76 -10.88
C PHE A 20 15.62 16.68 -12.04
N SER A 21 15.95 16.32 -13.28
CA SER A 21 15.61 17.13 -14.46
C SER A 21 14.08 17.17 -14.64
N GLY A 22 13.51 18.34 -14.30
CA GLY A 22 12.07 18.63 -14.33
C GLY A 22 11.41 18.85 -12.97
N HIS A 23 12.10 18.54 -11.86
CA HIS A 23 11.62 18.80 -10.49
C HIS A 23 11.59 20.30 -10.20
N ASP A 24 12.65 21.02 -10.58
CA ASP A 24 12.83 22.44 -10.25
C ASP A 24 11.73 23.32 -10.81
N LEU A 25 11.23 23.01 -12.01
CA LEU A 25 10.13 23.77 -12.63
C LEU A 25 8.82 23.54 -11.87
N THR A 26 8.50 22.28 -11.56
CA THR A 26 7.27 21.93 -10.84
C THR A 26 7.26 22.52 -9.44
N LEU A 27 8.38 22.38 -8.71
CA LEU A 27 8.54 22.96 -7.39
C LEU A 27 8.48 24.50 -7.44
N THR A 28 9.15 25.13 -8.41
CA THR A 28 9.09 26.59 -8.61
C THR A 28 7.67 27.07 -8.89
N GLN A 29 6.90 26.34 -9.69
CA GLN A 29 5.50 26.69 -9.97
C GLN A 29 4.63 26.60 -8.71
N ILE A 30 4.82 25.56 -7.88
CA ILE A 30 4.10 25.42 -6.62
C ILE A 30 4.49 26.55 -5.65
N LEU A 31 5.79 26.78 -5.45
CA LEU A 31 6.30 27.84 -4.57
C LEU A 31 5.85 29.25 -5.00
N ARG A 32 5.61 29.46 -6.30
CA ARG A 32 5.06 30.71 -6.85
C ARG A 32 3.53 30.76 -6.87
N GLY A 33 2.83 29.73 -6.41
CA GLY A 33 1.37 29.62 -6.45
C GLY A 33 0.79 29.44 -7.86
N ALA A 34 1.63 29.17 -8.87
CA ALA A 34 1.21 28.94 -10.25
C ALA A 34 0.69 27.50 -10.48
N ARG A 35 0.91 26.60 -9.54
CA ARG A 35 0.40 25.22 -9.53
C ARG A 35 -0.02 24.85 -8.11
N HIS A 36 -1.19 24.20 -7.99
CA HIS A 36 -1.70 23.71 -6.71
C HIS A 36 -0.89 22.48 -6.25
N GLU A 37 -0.45 22.44 -5.01
CA GLU A 37 0.41 21.38 -4.45
C GLU A 37 -0.27 20.00 -4.47
N LEU A 38 -1.57 19.93 -4.17
CA LEU A 38 -2.36 18.69 -4.25
C LEU A 38 -2.38 18.06 -5.64
N SER A 39 -2.03 18.80 -6.71
CA SER A 39 -1.86 18.19 -8.04
C SER A 39 -0.74 17.15 -8.09
N LEU A 40 0.19 17.14 -7.12
CA LEU A 40 1.22 16.11 -7.00
C LEU A 40 0.65 14.76 -6.58
N LEU A 41 -0.51 14.72 -5.92
CA LEU A 41 -1.10 13.46 -5.44
C LEU A 41 -1.40 12.47 -6.57
N ASN A 42 -1.65 12.99 -7.77
CA ASN A 42 -1.93 12.21 -8.99
C ASN A 42 -0.77 12.28 -10.01
N ASP A 43 0.38 12.84 -9.64
CA ASP A 43 1.53 12.96 -10.53
C ASP A 43 2.17 11.58 -10.78
N ALA A 44 2.46 11.27 -12.03
CA ALA A 44 2.96 9.95 -12.41
C ALA A 44 4.30 9.59 -11.74
N ARG A 45 5.13 10.59 -11.42
CA ARG A 45 6.43 10.38 -10.76
C ARG A 45 6.40 10.78 -9.30
N TRP A 46 5.74 11.90 -8.98
CA TRP A 46 5.83 12.52 -7.67
C TRP A 46 4.65 12.23 -6.75
N SER A 47 3.70 11.39 -7.17
CA SER A 47 2.67 10.92 -6.25
C SER A 47 3.29 10.14 -5.09
N PRO A 48 2.69 10.18 -3.90
CA PRO A 48 3.15 9.37 -2.76
C PRO A 48 3.25 7.87 -3.08
N GLU A 49 2.34 7.36 -3.91
CA GLU A 49 2.35 5.95 -4.32
C GLU A 49 3.49 5.66 -5.30
N SER A 50 3.77 6.53 -6.27
CA SER A 50 4.93 6.37 -7.16
C SER A 50 6.25 6.40 -6.37
N LEU A 51 6.44 7.39 -5.51
CA LEU A 51 7.65 7.50 -4.69
C LEU A 51 7.84 6.29 -3.77
N ALA A 52 6.76 5.80 -3.14
CA ALA A 52 6.83 4.61 -2.32
C ALA A 52 7.25 3.39 -3.15
N PHE A 53 6.68 3.17 -4.34
CA PHE A 53 6.97 1.98 -5.15
C PHE A 53 8.26 2.05 -5.96
N ASP A 54 8.80 3.24 -6.22
CA ASP A 54 10.07 3.40 -6.93
C ASP A 54 11.28 3.12 -6.02
N HIS A 55 11.07 3.10 -4.70
CA HIS A 55 12.10 2.74 -3.73
C HIS A 55 12.42 1.21 -3.78
N PRO A 56 13.70 0.81 -3.86
CA PRO A 56 14.07 -0.60 -4.06
C PRO A 56 13.59 -1.54 -2.94
N ALA A 57 13.48 -1.06 -1.70
CA ALA A 57 12.97 -1.87 -0.59
C ALA A 57 11.49 -2.24 -0.73
N SER A 58 10.70 -1.53 -1.53
CA SER A 58 9.26 -1.79 -1.65
C SER A 58 8.97 -3.14 -2.28
N ALA A 59 9.77 -3.57 -3.26
CA ALA A 59 9.66 -4.91 -3.82
C ALA A 59 9.96 -5.98 -2.76
N LEU A 60 11.00 -5.76 -1.93
CA LEU A 60 11.39 -6.68 -0.87
C LEU A 60 10.26 -6.85 0.17
N TYR A 61 9.61 -5.77 0.59
CA TYR A 61 8.50 -5.88 1.55
C TYR A 61 7.29 -6.64 1.01
N ILE A 62 6.99 -6.49 -0.28
CA ILE A 62 5.91 -7.25 -0.93
C ILE A 62 6.29 -8.74 -1.03
N GLU A 63 7.55 -9.05 -1.33
CA GLU A 63 8.05 -10.43 -1.40
C GLU A 63 8.05 -11.13 -0.04
N GLU A 64 8.46 -10.43 1.01
CA GLU A 64 8.40 -10.93 2.37
C GLU A 64 6.94 -11.18 2.81
N LEU A 65 6.03 -10.24 2.53
CA LEU A 65 4.61 -10.43 2.84
C LEU A 65 4.01 -11.61 2.06
N ALA A 66 4.37 -11.79 0.79
CA ALA A 66 3.95 -12.94 0.00
C ALA A 66 4.46 -14.25 0.62
N THR A 67 5.73 -14.29 1.01
CA THR A 67 6.35 -15.45 1.67
C THR A 67 5.65 -15.81 2.96
N ILE A 68 5.32 -14.81 3.79
CA ILE A 68 4.54 -14.99 5.03
C ILE A 68 3.17 -15.58 4.71
N CYS A 69 2.45 -15.06 3.70
CA CYS A 69 1.14 -15.57 3.32
C CYS A 69 1.21 -17.04 2.87
N GLN A 70 2.19 -17.41 2.05
CA GLN A 70 2.38 -18.79 1.57
C GLN A 70 2.65 -19.75 2.73
N GLN A 71 3.57 -19.38 3.64
CA GLN A 71 3.89 -20.20 4.81
C GLN A 71 2.68 -20.37 5.73
N LEU A 72 1.93 -19.29 5.95
CA LEU A 72 0.76 -19.30 6.80
C LEU A 72 -0.39 -20.12 6.18
N SER A 73 -0.65 -19.99 4.87
CA SER A 73 -1.65 -20.80 4.17
C SER A 73 -1.36 -22.30 4.33
N ARG A 74 -0.11 -22.73 4.12
CA ARG A 74 0.30 -24.13 4.30
C ARG A 74 0.07 -24.63 5.73
N ARG A 75 0.34 -23.78 6.72
CA ARG A 75 0.16 -24.13 8.14
C ARG A 75 -1.31 -24.18 8.54
N LEU A 76 -2.13 -23.28 8.00
CA LEU A 76 -3.57 -23.22 8.24
C LEU A 76 -4.35 -24.25 7.41
N GLN A 77 -3.74 -24.78 6.33
CA GLN A 77 -4.37 -25.63 5.32
C GLN A 77 -5.61 -24.98 4.67
N ARG A 78 -5.57 -23.65 4.51
CA ARG A 78 -6.59 -22.84 3.85
C ARG A 78 -5.97 -21.50 3.40
N PRO A 79 -6.60 -20.77 2.46
CA PRO A 79 -6.17 -19.43 2.09
C PRO A 79 -6.07 -18.49 3.32
N VAL A 80 -5.06 -17.64 3.31
CA VAL A 80 -4.87 -16.59 4.33
C VAL A 80 -5.87 -15.47 4.07
N ARG A 81 -6.64 -15.11 5.08
CA ARG A 81 -7.56 -13.97 5.04
C ARG A 81 -6.78 -12.69 5.29
N LEU A 82 -6.47 -11.95 4.22
CA LEU A 82 -5.76 -10.69 4.30
C LEU A 82 -6.74 -9.53 4.14
N LEU A 83 -6.75 -8.65 5.14
CA LEU A 83 -7.50 -7.40 5.12
C LEU A 83 -6.53 -6.22 4.95
N GLU A 84 -6.61 -5.52 3.82
CA GLU A 84 -5.90 -4.26 3.60
C GLU A 84 -6.80 -3.07 3.94
N VAL A 85 -6.27 -2.12 4.71
CA VAL A 85 -6.95 -0.86 5.05
C VAL A 85 -6.19 0.31 4.46
N GLY A 86 -6.88 1.12 3.65
CA GLY A 86 -6.28 2.22 2.89
C GLY A 86 -5.60 1.73 1.61
N VAL A 87 -6.34 0.98 0.79
CA VAL A 87 -5.87 0.30 -0.44
C VAL A 87 -5.31 1.26 -1.50
N ARG A 88 -5.73 2.53 -1.50
CA ARG A 88 -5.36 3.53 -2.52
C ARG A 88 -5.72 3.02 -3.92
N THR A 89 -4.80 3.05 -4.88
CA THR A 89 -5.08 2.56 -6.25
C THR A 89 -4.90 1.04 -6.39
N ALA A 90 -4.65 0.33 -5.28
CA ALA A 90 -4.32 -1.09 -5.23
C ALA A 90 -3.02 -1.50 -5.93
N ARG A 91 -2.09 -0.57 -6.21
CA ARG A 91 -0.77 -0.91 -6.79
C ARG A 91 -0.02 -1.94 -5.94
N ALA A 92 -0.07 -1.78 -4.62
CA ALA A 92 0.53 -2.71 -3.67
C ALA A 92 -0.11 -4.10 -3.71
N ALA A 93 -1.44 -4.13 -3.63
CA ALA A 93 -2.22 -5.36 -3.70
C ALA A 93 -1.98 -6.11 -5.02
N GLU A 94 -1.89 -5.41 -6.15
CA GLU A 94 -1.53 -6.01 -7.44
C GLU A 94 -0.16 -6.69 -7.38
N CYS A 95 0.86 -6.02 -6.86
CA CYS A 95 2.18 -6.62 -6.69
C CYS A 95 2.17 -7.84 -5.76
N LEU A 96 1.32 -7.85 -4.73
CA LEU A 96 1.18 -8.99 -3.82
C LEU A 96 0.44 -10.16 -4.48
N LEU A 97 -0.72 -9.88 -5.08
CA LEU A 97 -1.62 -10.89 -5.67
C LEU A 97 -1.05 -11.52 -6.95
N THR A 98 -0.10 -10.88 -7.63
CA THR A 98 0.68 -11.51 -8.71
C THR A 98 1.63 -12.61 -8.22
N ARG A 99 1.95 -12.66 -6.91
CA ARG A 99 2.88 -13.62 -6.29
C ARG A 99 2.17 -14.76 -5.55
N LEU A 100 0.85 -14.74 -5.49
CA LEU A 100 0.03 -15.66 -4.71
C LEU A 100 -1.05 -16.29 -5.58
N SER A 101 -1.40 -17.55 -5.30
CA SER A 101 -2.55 -18.20 -5.92
C SER A 101 -3.83 -18.02 -5.11
N ALA A 102 -4.99 -18.34 -5.71
CA ALA A 102 -6.29 -18.30 -5.02
C ALA A 102 -6.36 -19.29 -3.82
N ASP A 103 -5.54 -20.34 -3.82
CA ASP A 103 -5.43 -21.30 -2.71
C ASP A 103 -4.59 -20.75 -1.54
N GLU A 104 -3.85 -19.66 -1.77
CA GLU A 104 -2.95 -19.06 -0.79
C GLU A 104 -3.55 -17.84 -0.09
N ILE A 105 -4.45 -17.09 -0.74
CA ILE A 105 -4.97 -15.83 -0.20
C ILE A 105 -6.44 -15.57 -0.52
N GLU A 106 -7.16 -15.09 0.48
CA GLU A 106 -8.49 -14.47 0.38
C GLU A 106 -8.33 -12.98 0.72
N TYR A 107 -8.38 -12.11 -0.30
CA TYR A 107 -8.06 -10.70 -0.17
C TYR A 107 -9.32 -9.82 -0.02
N VAL A 108 -9.28 -8.92 0.96
CA VAL A 108 -10.26 -7.85 1.14
C VAL A 108 -9.52 -6.52 1.28
N GLY A 109 -9.93 -5.52 0.51
CA GLY A 109 -9.40 -4.17 0.60
C GLY A 109 -10.48 -3.14 0.95
N LEU A 110 -10.18 -2.27 1.91
CA LEU A 110 -11.03 -1.16 2.33
C LEU A 110 -10.39 0.19 1.97
N GLU A 111 -11.16 1.08 1.34
CA GLU A 111 -10.68 2.41 0.93
C GLU A 111 -11.69 3.51 1.29
N HIS A 112 -11.22 4.66 1.78
CA HIS A 112 -12.07 5.79 2.18
C HIS A 112 -12.53 6.60 0.97
N SER A 113 -11.67 6.75 -0.05
CA SER A 113 -11.99 7.52 -1.26
C SER A 113 -12.71 6.65 -2.29
N GLN A 114 -13.90 7.08 -2.71
CA GLN A 114 -14.65 6.40 -3.76
C GLN A 114 -13.90 6.40 -5.10
N GLU A 115 -13.19 7.49 -5.41
CA GLU A 115 -12.39 7.60 -6.64
C GLU A 115 -11.24 6.59 -6.65
N LEU A 116 -10.49 6.50 -5.55
CA LEU A 116 -9.40 5.53 -5.41
C LEU A 116 -9.92 4.10 -5.41
N LEU A 117 -11.06 3.84 -4.78
CA LEU A 117 -11.72 2.54 -4.81
C LEU A 117 -12.09 2.10 -6.24
N LEU A 118 -12.55 3.03 -7.08
CA LEU A 118 -12.82 2.74 -8.49
C LEU A 118 -11.53 2.40 -9.25
N SER A 119 -10.46 3.16 -9.03
CA SER A 119 -9.14 2.86 -9.61
C SER A 119 -8.62 1.49 -9.17
N ALA A 120 -8.72 1.18 -7.88
CA ALA A 120 -8.36 -0.12 -7.31
C ALA A 120 -9.15 -1.26 -7.94
N ARG A 121 -10.46 -1.11 -8.14
CA ARG A 121 -11.31 -2.10 -8.82
C ARG A 121 -10.91 -2.34 -10.26
N GLN A 122 -10.55 -1.28 -11.00
CA GLN A 122 -10.05 -1.41 -12.37
C GLN A 122 -8.71 -2.16 -12.40
N ARG A 123 -7.79 -1.82 -11.50
CA ARG A 123 -6.48 -2.48 -11.42
C ARG A 123 -6.60 -3.95 -11.02
N LEU A 124 -7.43 -4.27 -10.02
CA LEU A 124 -7.60 -5.64 -9.54
C LEU A 124 -8.64 -6.45 -10.32
N ALA A 125 -9.15 -5.95 -11.45
CA ALA A 125 -10.10 -6.67 -12.30
C ALA A 125 -9.66 -8.10 -12.71
N PRO A 126 -8.35 -8.40 -12.92
CA PRO A 126 -7.90 -9.77 -13.17
C PRO A 126 -8.11 -10.77 -12.02
N TRP A 127 -8.34 -10.29 -10.79
CA TRP A 127 -8.53 -11.12 -9.59
C TRP A 127 -9.99 -11.08 -9.15
N SER A 128 -10.81 -11.99 -9.68
CA SER A 128 -12.25 -12.06 -9.37
C SER A 128 -12.58 -12.25 -7.89
N ASP A 129 -11.67 -12.86 -7.14
CA ASP A 129 -11.85 -13.16 -5.71
C ASP A 129 -11.43 -12.00 -4.80
N ALA A 130 -10.78 -10.97 -5.35
CA ALA A 130 -10.42 -9.77 -4.62
C ALA A 130 -11.67 -8.93 -4.33
N ARG A 131 -11.98 -8.72 -3.04
CA ARG A 131 -13.15 -7.94 -2.63
C ARG A 131 -12.73 -6.55 -2.20
N LEU A 132 -13.33 -5.53 -2.81
CA LEU A 132 -13.03 -4.14 -2.53
C LEU A 132 -14.29 -3.39 -2.08
N ALA A 133 -14.22 -2.78 -0.90
CA ALA A 133 -15.33 -2.04 -0.32
C ALA A 133 -14.90 -0.64 0.14
N LEU A 134 -15.89 0.26 0.22
CA LEU A 134 -15.68 1.56 0.85
C LEU A 134 -15.48 1.35 2.35
N TRP A 135 -14.53 2.07 2.93
CA TRP A 135 -14.30 2.04 4.37
C TRP A 135 -15.47 2.74 5.10
N SER A 136 -15.99 2.03 6.09
CA SER A 136 -16.80 2.55 7.18
C SER A 136 -16.56 1.73 8.45
N ALA A 137 -16.99 2.26 9.60
CA ALA A 137 -16.96 1.51 10.85
C ALA A 137 -17.71 0.17 10.73
N ASP A 138 -18.84 0.15 10.02
CA ASP A 138 -19.65 -1.06 9.81
C ASP A 138 -18.93 -2.08 8.92
N THR A 139 -18.30 -1.64 7.82
CA THR A 139 -17.55 -2.56 6.96
C THR A 139 -16.33 -3.13 7.68
N LEU A 140 -15.67 -2.33 8.52
CA LEU A 140 -14.55 -2.82 9.32
C LEU A 140 -15.03 -3.81 10.40
N ALA A 141 -16.15 -3.51 11.08
CA ALA A 141 -16.75 -4.38 12.08
C ALA A 141 -17.22 -5.72 11.49
N ALA A 142 -17.67 -5.73 10.22
CA ALA A 142 -18.00 -6.97 9.50
C ALA A 142 -16.79 -7.91 9.33
N HIS A 143 -15.57 -7.39 9.43
CA HIS A 143 -14.33 -8.15 9.39
C HIS A 143 -13.68 -8.35 10.77
N ALA A 144 -14.39 -8.04 11.86
CA ALA A 144 -13.88 -8.22 13.22
C ALA A 144 -13.54 -9.70 13.47
N HIS A 145 -12.31 -9.94 13.95
CA HIS A 145 -11.78 -11.27 14.26
C HIS A 145 -11.80 -12.28 13.09
N SER A 146 -11.95 -11.82 11.85
CA SER A 146 -11.99 -12.70 10.68
C SER A 146 -10.68 -12.76 9.89
N ALA A 147 -9.85 -11.73 9.99
CA ALA A 147 -8.60 -11.62 9.26
C ALA A 147 -7.46 -12.36 9.98
N ASP A 148 -6.63 -13.07 9.21
CA ASP A 148 -5.38 -13.65 9.67
C ASP A 148 -4.26 -12.60 9.66
N ILE A 149 -4.30 -11.69 8.68
CA ILE A 149 -3.36 -10.58 8.51
C ILE A 149 -4.13 -9.29 8.26
N ILE A 150 -3.76 -8.23 8.97
CA ILE A 150 -4.20 -6.86 8.68
C ILE A 150 -3.01 -6.11 8.10
N TRP A 151 -3.17 -5.60 6.88
CA TRP A 151 -2.15 -4.88 6.16
C TRP A 151 -2.48 -3.39 6.09
N LEU A 152 -1.55 -2.57 6.57
CA LEU A 152 -1.65 -1.11 6.63
C LEU A 152 -0.49 -0.48 5.86
N ASN A 153 -0.51 -0.59 4.52
CA ASN A 153 0.58 -0.08 3.70
C ASN A 153 0.61 1.45 3.70
N ASN A 154 1.58 2.03 4.42
CA ASN A 154 1.74 3.48 4.55
C ASN A 154 0.41 4.16 4.93
N ALA A 155 -0.47 3.53 5.70
CA ALA A 155 -1.83 4.03 5.96
C ALA A 155 -2.03 4.50 7.40
N LEU A 156 -1.34 3.89 8.36
CA LEU A 156 -1.61 4.09 9.79
C LEU A 156 -1.46 5.56 10.22
N HIS A 157 -0.44 6.27 9.72
CA HIS A 157 -0.22 7.68 10.04
C HIS A 157 -1.35 8.62 9.60
N ARG A 158 -2.23 8.18 8.69
CA ARG A 158 -3.43 8.93 8.27
C ARG A 158 -4.68 8.59 9.07
N LEU A 159 -4.65 7.47 9.80
CA LEU A 159 -5.80 6.92 10.53
C LEU A 159 -5.74 7.23 12.02
N LEU A 160 -4.57 7.64 12.52
CA LEU A 160 -4.44 8.12 13.88
C LEU A 160 -5.02 9.54 13.97
N PRO A 161 -5.84 9.84 15.00
CA PRO A 161 -6.23 11.22 15.28
C PRO A 161 -4.97 12.05 15.55
N GLU A 162 -4.96 13.32 15.10
CA GLU A 162 -3.82 14.24 15.32
C GLU A 162 -3.52 14.47 16.82
N GLU A 163 -4.46 14.14 17.72
CA GLU A 163 -4.33 14.24 19.18
C GLU A 163 -4.87 12.95 19.83
N PRO A 164 -4.03 12.06 20.38
CA PRO A 164 -4.50 10.88 21.11
C PRO A 164 -4.96 11.17 22.55
N GLY A 165 -5.29 12.42 22.91
CA GLY A 165 -5.56 12.77 24.32
C GLY A 165 -6.17 14.14 24.66
N LEU A 166 -6.96 14.76 23.77
CA LEU A 166 -7.79 15.93 24.11
C LEU A 166 -9.29 15.61 24.01
#